data_AF-A0A0F9ATN4-F1
#
_entry.id   AF-A0A0F9ATN4-F1
#
_cell.length_a   1.000
_cell.length_b   1.000
_cell.length_c   1.000
_cell.angle_alpha   90.00
_cell.angle_beta   90.00
_cell.angle_gamma   90.00
#
_symmetry.space_group_name_H-M   'P 1'
#
loop_
_entity.id
_entity.type
_entity.pdbx_description
1 polymer ?
#
loop_
_entity_poly.entity_id
_entity_poly.type
_entity_poly.pdbx_seq_one_letter_code
_entity_poly.pdbx_strand_id
1 'polypeptide(L)'
;ILNSAADTLGGLSEIAFINLMLWIEIGMSFLVPSSSGLAVLSMPILAPLGDFASVSRDLVVTAYQSASGLVNLITPTSAVVIGGLAIGRVSFDRWLVFVWPLLLILTIFIMAALSVATLL
;
A
#
# COMPACT_ATOMS: atom_id res chain seq x y z
N ILE A 1 -15.92 13.14 11.89
CA ILE A 1 -15.15 11.95 11.44
C ILE A 1 -13.67 12.28 11.35
N LEU A 2 -13.24 13.26 10.55
CA LEU A 2 -11.83 13.70 10.47
C LEU A 2 -11.21 14.06 11.84
N ASN A 3 -11.88 14.88 12.66
CA ASN A 3 -11.39 15.19 14.03
C ASN A 3 -11.31 13.96 14.94
N SER A 4 -12.26 13.03 14.83
CA SER A 4 -12.27 11.83 15.67
C SER A 4 -11.19 10.83 15.25
N ALA A 5 -10.90 10.74 13.95
CA ALA A 5 -9.77 9.99 13.41
C ALA A 5 -8.44 10.66 13.79
N ALA A 6 -8.35 12.00 13.76
CA ALA A 6 -7.19 12.74 14.22
C ALA A 6 -6.93 12.55 15.73
N ASP A 7 -7.97 12.49 16.57
CA ASP A 7 -7.81 12.22 18.01
C ASP A 7 -7.35 10.77 18.30
N THR A 8 -7.74 9.79 17.47
CA THR A 8 -7.29 8.39 17.61
C THR A 8 -5.92 8.15 16.99
N LEU A 9 -5.56 8.89 15.94
CA LEU A 9 -4.31 8.76 15.20
C LEU A 9 -3.20 9.70 15.72
N GLY A 10 -3.54 10.83 16.33
CA GLY A 10 -2.61 11.83 16.87
C GLY A 10 -1.85 11.37 18.12
N GLY A 11 -2.25 10.24 18.72
CA GLY A 11 -1.50 9.55 19.77
C GLY A 11 -0.57 8.44 19.26
N LEU A 12 -0.61 8.10 17.97
CA LEU A 12 0.26 7.09 17.38
C LEU A 12 1.59 7.73 16.97
N SER A 13 2.70 7.00 17.17
CA SER A 13 3.99 7.40 16.60
C SER A 13 3.89 7.51 15.08
N GLU A 14 4.62 8.44 14.48
CA GLU A 14 4.71 8.63 13.01
C GLU A 14 4.96 7.31 12.26
N ILE A 15 5.80 6.44 12.82
CA ILE A 15 6.08 5.09 12.31
C ILE A 15 4.80 4.23 12.25
N ALA A 16 4.02 4.21 13.33
CA ALA A 16 2.78 3.43 13.39
C ALA A 16 1.74 3.98 12.40
N PHE A 17 1.67 5.30 12.26
CA PHE A 17 0.77 5.96 11.31
C PHE A 17 1.08 5.57 9.86
N ILE A 18 2.34 5.69 9.41
CA ILE A 18 2.69 5.41 8.01
C ILE A 18 2.52 3.93 7.65
N ASN A 19 2.81 3.02 8.58
CA ASN A 19 2.58 1.59 8.39
C ASN A 19 1.09 1.25 8.37
N LEU A 20 0.27 1.91 9.19
CA LEU A 20 -1.18 1.75 9.15
C LEU A 20 -1.74 2.21 7.79
N MET A 21 -1.27 3.35 7.27
CA MET A 21 -1.64 3.84 5.94
C MET A 21 -1.29 2.85 4.84
N LEU A 22 -0.10 2.23 4.88
CA LEU A 22 0.27 1.15 3.97
C LEU A 22 -0.74 0.00 3.99
N TRP A 23 -1.15 -0.46 5.18
CA TRP A 23 -2.12 -1.57 5.30
C TRP A 23 -3.52 -1.20 4.82
N ILE A 24 -3.98 0.03 5.10
CA ILE A 24 -5.25 0.54 4.58
C ILE A 24 -5.21 0.54 3.05
N GLU A 25 -4.13 1.05 2.46
CA GLU A 25 -3.96 1.11 1.01
C GLU A 25 -3.80 -0.27 0.36
N ILE A 26 -3.19 -1.25 1.04
CA ILE A 26 -3.16 -2.65 0.57
C ILE A 26 -4.60 -3.19 0.48
N GLY A 27 -5.41 -2.97 1.53
CA GLY A 27 -6.81 -3.38 1.52
C GLY A 27 -7.63 -2.67 0.44
N MET A 28 -7.47 -1.36 0.30
CA MET A 28 -8.19 -0.59 -0.71
C MET A 28 -7.73 -0.92 -2.14
N SER A 29 -6.43 -1.12 -2.38
CA SER A 29 -5.92 -1.49 -3.69
C SER A 29 -6.37 -2.89 -4.13
N PHE A 30 -6.70 -3.77 -3.19
CA PHE A 30 -7.32 -5.06 -3.52
C PHE A 30 -8.76 -4.88 -4.00
N LEU A 31 -9.51 -3.94 -3.40
CA LEU A 31 -10.89 -3.61 -3.78
C LEU A 31 -10.98 -2.75 -5.05
N VAL A 32 -10.02 -1.84 -5.23
CA VAL A 32 -9.93 -0.89 -6.35
C VAL A 32 -8.63 -1.16 -7.10
N PRO A 33 -8.63 -2.09 -8.08
CA PRO A 33 -7.42 -2.53 -8.80
C PRO A 33 -6.88 -1.51 -9.81
N SER A 34 -7.28 -0.23 -9.69
CA SER A 34 -6.80 0.87 -10.51
C SER A 34 -6.04 1.85 -9.63
N SER A 35 -4.74 2.03 -9.89
CA SER A 35 -3.91 2.98 -9.15
C SER A 35 -4.43 4.42 -9.30
N SER A 36 -4.71 4.88 -10.52
CA SER A 36 -5.25 6.23 -10.72
C SER A 36 -6.62 6.43 -10.05
N GLY A 37 -7.49 5.43 -10.07
CA GLY A 37 -8.79 5.48 -9.39
C GLY A 37 -8.64 5.51 -7.86
N LEU A 38 -7.75 4.68 -7.33
CA LEU A 38 -7.46 4.61 -5.91
C LEU A 38 -6.88 5.95 -5.40
N ALA A 39 -5.92 6.54 -6.11
CA ALA A 39 -5.33 7.83 -5.76
C ALA A 39 -6.38 8.96 -5.70
N VAL A 40 -7.31 9.01 -6.66
CA VAL A 40 -8.39 10.01 -6.69
C VAL A 40 -9.31 9.87 -5.48
N LEU A 41 -9.53 8.64 -5.00
CA LEU A 41 -10.40 8.35 -3.86
C LEU A 41 -9.69 8.57 -2.52
N SER A 42 -8.44 8.14 -2.39
CA SER A 42 -7.74 8.09 -1.10
C SER A 42 -6.97 9.37 -0.76
N MET A 43 -6.30 9.99 -1.73
CA MET A 43 -5.41 11.14 -1.48
C MET A 43 -6.10 12.37 -0.86
N PRO A 44 -7.34 12.75 -1.26
CA PRO A 44 -8.03 13.88 -0.62
C PRO A 44 -8.27 13.69 0.89
N ILE A 45 -8.25 12.44 1.37
CA ILE A 45 -8.51 12.10 2.78
C ILE A 45 -7.19 11.79 3.50
N LEU A 46 -6.33 10.95 2.93
CA LEU A 46 -5.11 10.48 3.60
C LEU A 46 -3.99 11.52 3.62
N ALA A 47 -3.89 12.38 2.60
CA ALA A 47 -2.89 13.45 2.59
C ALA A 47 -3.07 14.45 3.74
N PRO A 48 -4.27 15.03 3.99
CA PRO A 48 -4.46 15.90 5.15
C PRO A 48 -4.39 15.14 6.49
N LEU A 49 -4.70 13.84 6.53
CA LEU A 49 -4.47 13.02 7.72
C LEU A 49 -2.97 12.89 8.06
N GLY A 50 -2.10 12.82 7.05
CA GLY A 50 -0.65 12.86 7.24
C GLY A 50 -0.20 14.13 7.94
N ASP A 51 -0.73 15.29 7.51
CA ASP A 51 -0.41 16.58 8.14
C ASP A 51 -0.81 16.63 9.62
N PHE A 52 -1.93 16.01 10.00
CA PHE A 52 -2.36 15.90 11.40
C PHE A 52 -1.48 14.97 12.24
N ALA A 53 -0.86 13.97 11.61
CA ALA A 53 0.02 13.01 12.27
C ALA A 53 1.51 13.35 12.15
N SER A 54 1.84 14.58 11.70
CA SER A 54 3.22 15.04 11.45
C SER A 54 4.00 14.21 10.43
N VAL A 55 3.31 13.45 9.57
CA VAL A 55 3.92 12.65 8.49
C VAL A 55 3.75 13.37 7.17
N SER A 56 4.84 13.51 6.42
CA SER A 56 4.83 14.23 5.15
C SER A 56 3.96 13.54 4.09
N ARG A 57 3.30 14.33 3.25
CA ARG A 57 2.37 13.82 2.23
C ARG A 57 3.06 12.96 1.18
N ASP A 58 4.34 13.19 0.90
CA ASP A 58 5.16 12.37 0.00
C ASP A 58 5.37 10.95 0.54
N LEU A 59 5.49 10.78 1.86
CA LEU A 59 5.53 9.46 2.48
C LEU A 59 4.18 8.75 2.34
N VAL A 60 3.07 9.45 2.51
CA VAL A 60 1.72 8.90 2.29
C VAL A 60 1.54 8.43 0.84
N VAL A 61 2.00 9.23 -0.15
CA VAL A 61 2.00 8.83 -1.57
C VAL A 61 2.89 7.62 -1.81
N THR A 62 4.06 7.58 -1.17
CA THR A 62 5.00 6.45 -1.27
C THR A 62 4.39 5.16 -0.69
N ALA A 63 3.71 5.24 0.45
CA ALA A 63 3.00 4.12 1.05
C ALA A 63 1.88 3.61 0.14
N TYR A 64 1.06 4.50 -0.40
CA TYR A 64 0.01 4.17 -1.37
C TYR A 64 0.57 3.49 -2.64
N GLN A 65 1.61 4.06 -3.26
CA GLN A 65 2.21 3.47 -4.46
C GLN A 65 2.84 2.10 -4.18
N SER A 66 3.46 1.94 -3.01
CA SER A 66 4.05 0.67 -2.58
C SER A 66 2.98 -0.39 -2.33
N ALA A 67 1.88 -0.02 -1.67
CA ALA A 67 0.71 -0.88 -1.48
C ALA A 67 0.12 -1.34 -2.82
N SER A 68 -0.10 -0.42 -3.76
CA SER A 68 -0.62 -0.75 -5.08
C SER A 68 0.31 -1.70 -5.85
N GLY A 69 1.62 -1.47 -5.77
CA GLY A 69 2.63 -2.36 -6.35
C GLY A 69 2.56 -3.78 -5.80
N LEU A 70 2.47 -3.93 -4.46
CA LEU A 70 2.35 -5.23 -3.80
C LEU A 70 1.10 -6.00 -4.25
N VAL A 71 -0.06 -5.32 -4.25
CA VAL A 71 -1.34 -5.94 -4.60
C VAL A 71 -1.36 -6.35 -6.08
N ASN A 72 -0.79 -5.55 -6.97
CA ASN A 72 -0.74 -5.86 -8.40
C ASN A 72 0.04 -7.13 -8.75
N LEU A 73 0.87 -7.66 -7.85
CA LEU A 73 1.58 -8.93 -8.01
C LEU A 73 0.68 -10.16 -7.77
N ILE A 74 -0.40 -10.00 -7.01
CA ILE A 74 -1.30 -11.10 -6.61
C ILE A 74 -2.73 -10.95 -7.09
N THR A 75 -3.11 -9.83 -7.69
CA THR A 75 -4.49 -9.65 -8.13
C THR A 75 -4.70 -10.25 -9.53
N PRO A 76 -5.72 -11.10 -9.73
CA PRO A 76 -5.98 -11.72 -11.03
C PRO A 76 -6.47 -10.72 -12.10
N THR A 77 -6.80 -9.48 -11.72
CA THR A 77 -7.14 -8.40 -12.67
C THR A 77 -5.90 -7.70 -13.23
N SER A 78 -4.70 -8.02 -12.72
CA SER A 78 -3.44 -7.46 -13.22
C SER A 78 -3.11 -8.03 -14.59
N ALA A 79 -3.32 -7.23 -15.63
CA ALA A 79 -3.06 -7.61 -17.02
C ALA A 79 -1.60 -8.04 -17.24
N VAL A 80 -0.66 -7.46 -16.50
CA VAL A 80 0.77 -7.80 -16.58
C VAL A 80 1.03 -9.21 -16.04
N VAL A 81 0.49 -9.53 -14.85
CA VAL A 81 0.66 -10.85 -14.23
C VAL A 81 -0.03 -11.92 -15.06
N ILE A 82 -1.32 -11.75 -15.37
CA ILE A 82 -2.07 -12.75 -16.14
C ILE A 82 -1.52 -12.90 -17.57
N GLY A 83 -1.13 -11.80 -18.21
CA GLY A 83 -0.50 -11.83 -19.54
C GLY A 83 0.82 -12.60 -19.54
N GLY A 84 1.69 -12.34 -18.56
CA GLY A 84 2.95 -13.08 -18.40
C GLY A 84 2.73 -14.57 -18.12
N LEU A 85 1.79 -14.90 -17.23
CA LEU A 85 1.45 -16.29 -16.91
C LEU A 85 0.85 -17.04 -18.11
N ALA A 86 0.01 -16.37 -18.91
CA ALA A 86 -0.56 -16.94 -20.13
C ALA A 86 0.52 -17.30 -21.16
N ILE A 87 1.53 -16.44 -21.34
CA ILE A 87 2.68 -16.71 -22.21
C ILE A 87 3.52 -17.86 -21.65
N GLY A 88 3.76 -17.85 -20.33
CA GLY A 88 4.54 -18.88 -19.64
C GLY A 88 3.81 -20.22 -19.45
N ARG A 89 2.51 -20.30 -19.79
CA ARG A 89 1.62 -21.44 -19.53
C ARG A 89 1.63 -21.88 -18.05
N VAL A 90 1.77 -20.93 -17.14
CA VAL A 90 1.79 -21.16 -15.69
C VAL A 90 0.40 -20.84 -15.13
N SER A 91 -0.13 -21.73 -14.30
CA SER A 91 -1.42 -21.49 -13.64
C SER A 91 -1.26 -20.49 -12.48
N PHE A 92 -2.31 -19.71 -12.22
CA PHE A 92 -2.27 -18.64 -11.24
C PHE A 92 -2.04 -19.13 -9.80
N ASP A 93 -2.54 -20.32 -9.44
CA ASP A 93 -2.27 -20.96 -8.15
C ASP A 93 -0.78 -21.22 -7.93
N ARG A 94 -0.06 -21.66 -8.97
CA ARG A 94 1.40 -21.87 -8.91
C ARG A 94 2.15 -20.56 -8.76
N TRP A 95 1.67 -19.52 -9.44
CA TRP A 95 2.22 -18.17 -9.31
C TRP A 95 2.10 -17.64 -7.89
N LEU A 96 0.93 -17.79 -7.25
CA LEU A 96 0.72 -17.33 -5.87
C LEU A 96 1.71 -17.95 -4.88
N VAL A 97 1.95 -19.26 -4.98
CA VAL A 97 2.93 -19.94 -4.11
C VAL A 97 4.36 -19.48 -4.40
N PHE A 98 4.67 -19.21 -5.67
CA PHE A 98 5.99 -18.71 -6.08
C PHE A 98 6.26 -17.28 -5.60
N VAL A 99 5.28 -16.39 -5.72
CA VAL A 99 5.44 -14.96 -5.39
C VAL A 99 5.29 -14.68 -3.89
N TRP A 100 4.63 -15.57 -3.13
CA TRP A 100 4.44 -15.42 -1.69
C TRP A 100 5.70 -15.07 -0.87
N PRO A 101 6.85 -15.77 -1.01
CA PRO A 101 8.07 -15.39 -0.30
C PRO A 101 8.58 -13.99 -0.70
N LEU A 102 8.45 -13.62 -1.98
CA LEU A 102 8.83 -12.29 -2.45
C LEU A 102 7.92 -11.20 -1.87
N LEU A 103 6.60 -11.44 -1.78
CA LEU A 103 5.67 -10.51 -1.16
C LEU A 103 6.05 -10.23 0.29
N LEU A 104 6.33 -11.28 1.08
CA LEU A 104 6.72 -11.11 2.48
C LEU A 104 7.99 -10.27 2.61
N ILE A 105 9.01 -10.54 1.78
CA ILE A 105 10.26 -9.77 1.77
C ILE A 105 9.99 -8.31 1.41
N LEU A 106 9.21 -8.05 0.36
CA LEU A 106 8.88 -6.71 -0.09
C LEU A 106 8.04 -5.95 0.94
N THR A 107 7.04 -6.59 1.56
CA THR A 107 6.23 -5.99 2.62
C THR A 107 7.10 -5.56 3.79
N ILE A 108 7.97 -6.44 4.29
CA ILE A 108 8.88 -6.11 5.40
C ILE A 108 9.84 -4.98 5.00
N PHE A 109 10.40 -5.04 3.78
CA PHE A 109 11.29 -4.02 3.26
C PHE A 109 10.60 -2.65 3.16
N ILE A 110 9.40 -2.59 2.61
CA ILE A 110 8.60 -1.36 2.47
C ILE A 110 8.27 -0.79 3.86
N MET A 111 7.82 -1.64 4.79
CA MET A 111 7.54 -1.22 6.16
C MET A 111 8.78 -0.62 6.84
N ALA A 112 9.94 -1.28 6.71
CA ALA A 112 11.19 -0.77 7.24
C ALA A 112 11.61 0.55 6.58
N ALA A 113 11.54 0.63 5.25
CA ALA A 113 11.90 1.83 4.50
C ALA A 113 11.02 3.04 4.88
N LEU A 114 9.70 2.85 4.97
CA LEU A 114 8.76 3.90 5.41
C LEU A 114 9.02 4.33 6.85
N SER A 115 9.30 3.36 7.75
CA SER A 115 9.59 3.66 9.15
C SER A 115 10.90 4.43 9.33
N VAL A 116 11.92 4.13 8.54
CA VAL A 116 13.17 4.90 8.52
C VAL A 116 12.92 6.29 7.94
N ALA A 117 12.15 6.38 6.86
CA ALA A 117 11.88 7.65 6.19
C ALA A 117 11.08 8.64 7.06
N THR A 118 10.24 8.17 7.98
CA THR A 118 9.59 9.05 8.98
C THR A 118 10.55 9.64 10.01
N LEU A 119 11.74 9.04 10.19
CA LEU A 119 12.72 9.50 11.19
C LEU A 119 13.77 10.48 10.61
N LEU A 120 13.75 10.70 9.29
CA LEU A 120 14.67 11.55 8.55
C LEU A 120 14.06 12.93 8.30
#